data_AF-A0A4Z1J0L2-F1
#
_entry.id   AF-A0A4Z1J0L2-F1
#
_cell.length_a   1.000
_cell.length_b   1.000
_cell.length_c   1.000
_cell.angle_alpha   90.00
_cell.angle_beta   90.00
_cell.angle_gamma   90.00
#
_symmetry.space_group_name_H-M   'P 1'
#
loop_
_entity.id
_entity.type
_entity.pdbx_description
1 polymer ?
#
loop_
_entity_poly.entity_id
_entity_poly.type
_entity_poly.pdbx_seq_one_letter_code
_entity_poly.pdbx_strand_id
1 'polypeptide(L)'
;MVGILSSQPFALMAVLRVWGRGVEDIDRDLEMMKGTVKEVMEGCPVGYVREARLRGSLFGEGGGGAVACADTQFWVDHEEPLEALRRVEEMGLVWPFGELPDGCEFVALVDATYGD
;
A
#
# COMPACT_ATOMS: atom_id res chain seq x y z
N MET A 1 -10.87 -0.46 10.83
CA MET A 1 -9.87 -0.54 9.75
C MET A 1 -9.42 0.86 9.36
N VAL A 2 -8.15 1.01 9.01
CA VAL A 2 -7.60 2.21 8.39
C VAL A 2 -6.80 1.83 7.17
N GLY A 3 -7.00 2.58 6.08
CA GLY A 3 -6.31 2.38 4.83
C GLY A 3 -5.63 3.66 4.36
N ILE A 4 -4.59 3.48 3.55
CA ILE A 4 -3.87 4.55 2.90
C ILE A 4 -3.60 4.15 1.44
N LEU A 5 -3.82 5.11 0.55
CA LEU A 5 -3.23 5.15 -0.79
C LEU A 5 -2.19 6.27 -0.77
N SER A 6 -0.96 5.94 -1.14
CA SER A 6 0.13 6.91 -1.24
C SER A 6 1.26 6.35 -2.08
N SER A 7 1.92 7.22 -2.85
CA SER A 7 3.19 6.88 -3.49
C SER A 7 4.37 6.89 -2.51
N GLN A 8 4.22 7.47 -1.31
CA GLN A 8 5.31 7.71 -0.37
C GLN A 8 5.50 6.55 0.63
N PRO A 9 6.61 5.78 0.59
CA PRO A 9 6.86 4.66 1.50
C PRO A 9 6.79 5.04 2.98
N PHE A 10 7.32 6.21 3.37
CA PHE A 10 7.28 6.65 4.77
C PHE A 10 5.87 6.95 5.28
N ALA A 11 4.94 7.36 4.40
CA ALA A 11 3.54 7.54 4.79
C ALA A 11 2.88 6.19 5.11
N LEU A 12 3.14 5.17 4.29
CA LEU A 12 2.68 3.80 4.55
C LEU A 12 3.29 3.24 5.83
N MET A 13 4.60 3.40 6.02
CA MET A 13 5.27 2.97 7.24
C MET A 13 4.69 3.63 8.49
N ALA A 14 4.38 4.92 8.44
CA ALA A 14 3.77 5.63 9.56
C ALA A 14 2.38 5.05 9.90
N VAL A 15 1.52 4.83 8.90
CA VAL A 15 0.19 4.23 9.10
C VAL A 15 0.31 2.82 9.67
N LEU A 16 1.14 1.97 9.06
CA LEU A 16 1.36 0.59 9.50
C LEU A 16 1.97 0.51 10.90
N ARG A 17 2.84 1.45 11.28
CA ARG A 17 3.42 1.50 12.62
C ARG A 17 2.41 1.92 13.67
N VAL A 18 1.58 2.93 13.38
CA VAL A 18 0.65 3.49 14.37
C VAL A 18 -0.59 2.61 14.54
N TRP A 19 -1.07 1.99 13.46
CA TRP A 19 -2.34 1.26 13.44
C TRP A 19 -2.17 -0.26 13.31
N GLY A 20 -0.95 -0.73 13.11
CA GLY A 20 -0.60 -2.15 12.92
C GLY A 20 0.73 -2.50 13.59
N ARG A 21 1.52 -3.35 12.91
CA ARG A 21 2.78 -3.89 13.44
C ARG A 21 4.04 -3.38 12.73
N GLY A 22 3.86 -2.45 11.79
CA GLY A 22 4.94 -1.98 10.91
C GLY A 22 5.16 -2.88 9.70
N VAL A 23 6.09 -2.48 8.83
CA VAL A 23 6.41 -3.20 7.58
C VAL A 23 7.17 -4.51 7.84
N GLU A 24 7.77 -4.65 9.01
CA GLU A 24 8.52 -5.85 9.42
C GLU A 24 7.64 -7.06 9.78
N ASP A 25 6.35 -6.85 10.07
CA ASP A 25 5.37 -7.87 10.47
C ASP A 25 4.02 -7.61 9.79
N ILE A 26 4.05 -7.53 8.46
CA ILE A 26 2.91 -7.12 7.62
C ILE A 26 2.12 -8.30 7.01
N ASP A 27 2.64 -9.52 7.09
CA ASP A 27 2.07 -10.67 6.36
C ASP A 27 0.58 -10.91 6.67
N ARG A 28 0.19 -10.69 7.94
CA ARG A 28 -1.21 -10.78 8.37
C ARG A 28 -2.09 -9.71 7.70
N ASP A 29 -1.58 -8.48 7.60
CA ASP A 29 -2.30 -7.37 7.00
C ASP A 29 -2.45 -7.58 5.49
N LEU A 30 -1.40 -8.05 4.80
CA LEU A 30 -1.45 -8.42 3.39
C LEU A 30 -2.45 -9.56 3.12
N GLU A 31 -2.50 -10.58 3.97
CA GLU A 31 -3.46 -11.68 3.81
C GLU A 31 -4.90 -11.18 3.95
N MET A 32 -5.17 -10.32 4.93
CA MET A 32 -6.49 -9.69 5.09
C MET A 32 -6.86 -8.83 3.88
N MET A 33 -5.90 -8.04 3.37
CA MET A 33 -6.10 -7.17 2.22
C MET A 33 -6.62 -7.91 0.99
N LYS A 34 -6.18 -9.15 0.73
CA LYS A 34 -6.61 -9.96 -0.43
C LYS A 34 -8.14 -10.06 -0.55
N GLY A 35 -8.84 -10.16 0.58
CA GLY A 35 -10.29 -10.34 0.62
C GLY A 35 -11.08 -9.05 0.85
N THR A 36 -10.49 -8.03 1.49
CA THR A 36 -11.26 -6.91 2.06
C THR A 36 -11.00 -5.57 1.39
N VAL A 37 -9.80 -5.34 0.82
CA VAL A 37 -9.40 -3.98 0.39
C VAL A 37 -10.30 -3.43 -0.72
N LYS A 38 -10.77 -4.30 -1.62
CA LYS A 38 -11.67 -3.92 -2.71
C LYS A 38 -12.99 -3.36 -2.20
N GLU A 39 -13.64 -4.07 -1.27
CA GLU A 39 -14.93 -3.66 -0.71
C GLU A 39 -14.80 -2.33 0.06
N VAL A 40 -13.69 -2.14 0.78
CA VAL A 40 -13.40 -0.88 1.48
C VAL A 40 -13.23 0.28 0.51
N MET A 41 -12.50 0.07 -0.59
CA MET A 41 -12.35 1.09 -1.64
C MET A 41 -13.69 1.41 -2.30
N GLU A 42 -14.48 0.41 -2.69
CA GLU A 42 -15.80 0.58 -3.31
C GLU A 42 -16.79 1.35 -2.41
N GLY A 43 -16.63 1.26 -1.08
CA GLY A 43 -17.40 2.03 -0.09
C GLY A 43 -16.90 3.46 0.15
N CYS A 44 -15.77 3.88 -0.44
CA CYS A 44 -15.18 5.18 -0.19
C CYS A 44 -16.03 6.33 -0.79
N PRO A 45 -16.28 7.43 -0.04
CA PRO A 45 -17.00 8.59 -0.58
C PRO A 45 -16.17 9.38 -1.62
N VAL A 46 -14.85 9.17 -1.65
CA VAL A 46 -13.93 9.86 -2.55
C VAL A 46 -13.83 9.10 -3.87
N GLY A 47 -14.27 9.73 -4.95
CA GLY A 47 -14.42 9.08 -6.27
C GLY A 47 -13.15 8.42 -6.80
N TYR A 48 -12.00 9.09 -6.74
CA TYR A 48 -10.75 8.53 -7.27
C TYR A 48 -10.30 7.28 -6.50
N VAL A 49 -10.53 7.22 -5.19
CA VAL A 49 -10.23 6.02 -4.38
C VAL A 49 -11.20 4.91 -4.72
N ARG A 50 -12.49 5.25 -4.81
CA ARG A 50 -13.57 4.30 -5.09
C ARG A 50 -13.43 3.63 -6.45
N GLU A 51 -12.96 4.36 -7.44
CA GLU A 51 -12.89 3.94 -8.84
C GLU A 51 -11.50 3.40 -9.22
N ALA A 52 -10.50 3.53 -8.34
CA ALA A 52 -9.16 3.05 -8.58
C ALA A 52 -9.11 1.52 -8.70
N ARG A 53 -8.33 1.04 -9.66
CA ARG A 53 -8.18 -0.40 -9.92
C ARG A 53 -7.03 -0.96 -9.10
N LEU A 54 -7.30 -1.98 -8.29
CA LEU A 54 -6.27 -2.76 -7.61
C LEU A 54 -5.33 -3.45 -8.61
N ARG A 55 -4.03 -3.40 -8.33
CA ARG A 55 -2.95 -3.97 -9.16
C ARG A 55 -1.87 -4.62 -8.30
N GLY A 56 -1.21 -5.62 -8.88
CA GLY A 56 -0.11 -6.36 -8.26
C GLY A 56 -0.46 -7.81 -7.93
N SER A 57 0.58 -8.55 -7.55
CA SER A 57 0.51 -10.00 -7.33
C SER A 57 -0.41 -10.40 -6.18
N LEU A 58 -0.60 -9.52 -5.19
CA LEU A 58 -1.55 -9.74 -4.09
C LEU A 58 -2.99 -9.89 -4.60
N PHE A 59 -3.30 -9.24 -5.73
CA PHE A 59 -4.64 -9.23 -6.34
C PHE A 59 -4.73 -10.09 -7.61
N GLY A 60 -3.75 -10.96 -7.84
CA GLY A 60 -3.74 -11.89 -8.97
C GLY A 60 -3.20 -11.33 -10.28
N GLU A 61 -2.64 -10.11 -10.30
CA GLU A 61 -1.94 -9.53 -11.45
C GLU A 61 -0.44 -9.91 -11.40
N GLY A 62 0.06 -10.65 -12.38
CA GLY A 62 1.45 -11.11 -12.44
C GLY A 62 2.33 -10.31 -13.41
N GLY A 63 3.65 -10.39 -13.22
CA GLY A 63 4.65 -10.02 -14.23
C GLY A 63 5.20 -8.58 -14.19
N GLY A 64 4.87 -7.78 -13.17
CA GLY A 64 5.22 -6.34 -13.14
C GLY A 64 5.83 -5.82 -11.83
N GLY A 65 6.44 -6.67 -11.00
CA GLY A 65 7.16 -6.28 -9.77
C GLY A 65 6.29 -5.76 -8.62
N ALA A 66 5.10 -5.22 -8.90
CA ALA A 66 4.15 -4.73 -7.91
C ALA A 66 3.50 -5.88 -7.12
N VAL A 67 3.41 -5.71 -5.81
CA VAL A 67 2.69 -6.63 -4.92
C VAL A 67 1.31 -6.09 -4.60
N ALA A 68 1.21 -4.86 -4.09
CA ALA A 68 -0.07 -4.26 -3.73
C ALA A 68 -0.08 -2.74 -3.95
N CYS A 69 -0.75 -2.34 -5.03
CA CYS A 69 -1.01 -0.94 -5.36
C CYS A 69 -2.42 -0.76 -5.95
N ALA A 70 -2.81 0.48 -6.17
CA ALA A 70 -3.99 0.83 -6.96
C ALA A 70 -3.63 1.85 -8.03
N ASP A 71 -4.20 1.67 -9.21
CA ASP A 71 -4.15 2.63 -10.30
C ASP A 71 -5.14 3.75 -10.00
N THR A 72 -4.62 4.84 -9.44
CA THR A 72 -5.37 6.04 -9.07
C THR A 72 -5.26 7.12 -10.15
N GLN A 73 -4.56 6.85 -11.26
CA GLN A 73 -4.20 7.83 -12.29
C GLN A 73 -3.49 9.05 -11.70
N PHE A 74 -2.77 8.87 -10.60
CA PHE A 74 -2.06 9.93 -9.90
C PHE A 74 -0.63 10.04 -10.44
N TRP A 75 -0.45 10.94 -11.40
CA TRP A 75 0.82 11.14 -12.09
C TRP A 75 1.69 12.12 -11.30
N VAL A 76 2.54 11.59 -10.42
CA VAL A 76 3.56 12.35 -9.70
C VAL A 76 4.95 11.88 -10.08
N ASP A 77 5.92 12.78 -9.91
CA ASP A 77 7.33 12.40 -10.00
C ASP A 77 7.67 11.44 -8.85
N HIS A 78 8.13 10.25 -9.20
CA HIS A 78 8.50 9.21 -8.25
C HIS A 78 9.93 9.35 -7.72
N GLU A 79 10.69 10.40 -8.07
CA GLU A 79 12.05 10.60 -7.57
C GLU A 79 12.15 10.54 -6.03
N GLU A 80 11.34 11.34 -5.32
CA GLU A 80 11.30 11.36 -3.85
C GLU A 80 10.79 10.03 -3.26
N PRO A 81 9.67 9.44 -3.73
CA PRO A 81 9.26 8.09 -3.35
C PRO A 81 10.34 7.02 -3.50
N LEU A 82 11.09 7.03 -4.60
CA LEU A 82 12.16 6.08 -4.86
C LEU A 82 13.37 6.31 -3.94
N GLU A 83 13.69 7.55 -3.60
CA GLU A 83 14.68 7.86 -2.56
C GLU A 83 14.26 7.32 -1.19
N ALA A 84 12.99 7.51 -0.82
CA ALA A 84 12.46 6.99 0.43
C ALA A 84 12.56 5.45 0.46
N LEU A 85 12.22 4.77 -0.64
CA LEU A 85 12.33 3.32 -0.75
C LEU A 85 13.77 2.84 -0.56
N ARG A 86 14.75 3.49 -1.21
CA ARG A 86 16.18 3.18 -1.03
C ARG A 86 16.62 3.30 0.43
N ARG A 87 16.16 4.33 1.14
CA ARG A 87 16.46 4.49 2.58
C ARG A 87 15.85 3.38 3.43
N VAL A 88 14.65 2.90 3.10
CA VAL A 88 14.04 1.76 3.79
C VAL A 88 14.90 0.50 3.63
N GLU A 89 15.39 0.25 2.42
CA GLU A 89 16.29 -0.87 2.14
C GLU A 89 17.65 -0.72 2.86
N GLU A 90 18.21 0.49 2.91
CA GLU A 90 19.43 0.81 3.66
C GLU A 90 19.29 0.56 5.17
N MET A 91 18.07 0.67 5.72
CA MET A 91 17.77 0.31 7.12
C MET A 91 17.71 -1.21 7.35
N GLY A 92 17.89 -2.03 6.32
CA GLY A 92 17.80 -3.48 6.38
C GLY A 92 16.36 -4.01 6.41
N LEU A 93 15.39 -3.17 6.05
CA LEU A 93 13.97 -3.56 5.96
C LEU A 93 13.65 -4.03 4.55
N VAL A 94 12.85 -5.09 4.44
CA VAL A 94 12.32 -5.56 3.17
C VAL A 94 11.04 -4.82 2.86
N TRP A 95 10.97 -4.16 1.71
CA TRP A 95 9.75 -3.48 1.27
C TRP A 95 8.72 -4.49 0.75
N PRO A 96 7.53 -4.59 1.37
CA PRO A 96 6.59 -5.66 1.08
C PRO A 96 5.64 -5.37 -0.10
N PHE A 97 5.52 -4.12 -0.53
CA PHE A 97 4.54 -3.71 -1.56
C PHE A 97 5.08 -3.83 -2.99
N GLY A 98 6.35 -4.21 -3.16
CA GLY A 98 7.00 -4.35 -4.47
C GLY A 98 7.25 -3.01 -5.16
N GLU A 99 7.39 -3.06 -6.48
CA GLU A 99 7.58 -1.87 -7.32
C GLU A 99 6.29 -1.03 -7.43
N LEU A 100 6.46 0.27 -7.69
CA LEU A 100 5.34 1.20 -7.93
C LEU A 100 5.27 1.57 -9.42
N PRO A 101 4.27 1.07 -10.18
CA PRO A 101 4.07 1.50 -11.56
C PRO A 101 3.64 2.97 -11.64
N ASP A 102 3.95 3.62 -12.76
CA ASP A 102 3.49 5.00 -13.00
C ASP A 102 1.97 5.13 -12.93
N GLY A 103 1.51 6.25 -12.36
CA GLY A 103 0.09 6.52 -12.15
C GLY A 103 -0.56 5.72 -11.01
N CYS A 104 0.19 4.84 -10.34
CA CYS A 104 -0.29 4.04 -9.21
C CYS A 104 0.17 4.61 -7.87
N GLU A 105 -0.57 4.26 -6.82
CA GLU A 105 -0.20 4.49 -5.43
C GLU A 105 -0.16 3.14 -4.70
N PHE A 106 0.77 2.96 -3.75
CA PHE A 106 0.73 1.77 -2.89
C PHE A 106 -0.56 1.78 -2.07
N VAL A 107 -1.12 0.60 -1.85
CA VAL A 107 -2.33 0.44 -1.04
C VAL A 107 -2.00 -0.37 0.20
N ALA A 108 -2.37 0.14 1.38
CA ALA A 108 -2.31 -0.61 2.63
C ALA A 108 -3.65 -0.50 3.34
N LEU A 109 -4.09 -1.60 3.97
CA LEU A 109 -5.26 -1.65 4.84
C LEU A 109 -4.86 -2.41 6.10
N VAL A 110 -5.16 -1.82 7.26
CA VAL A 110 -4.80 -2.37 8.56
C VAL A 110 -6.06 -2.52 9.38
N ASP A 111 -6.20 -3.66 10.06
CA ASP A 111 -7.24 -3.80 11.07
C ASP A 111 -6.80 -3.14 12.37
N ALA A 112 -7.23 -1.89 12.53
CA ALA A 112 -6.91 -1.04 13.66
C ALA A 112 -7.30 -1.70 15.00
N THR A 113 -6.32 -2.26 15.71
CA THR A 113 -6.52 -2.69 17.10
C THR A 113 -6.54 -1.47 18.00
N TYR A 114 -7.72 -1.07 18.45
CA TYR A 114 -7.85 -0.06 19.50
C TYR A 114 -7.66 -0.72 20.87
N GLY A 115 -6.42 -0.67 21.39
CA GLY A 115 -6.07 -1.04 22.77
C GLY A 115 -6.38 -2.49 23.16
N ASP A 116 -5.35 -3.35 23.12
CA ASP A 116 -5.27 -4.48 24.05
C ASP A 116 -4.82 -3.99 25.43
#